data_AF-A0A060CNX8-F1
#
_entry.id   AF-A0A060CNX8-F1
#
_cell.length_a   1.000
_cell.length_b   1.000
_cell.length_c   1.000
_cell.angle_alpha   90.00
_cell.angle_beta   90.00
_cell.angle_gamma   90.00
#
_symmetry.space_group_name_H-M   'P 1'
#
loop_
_entity.id
_entity.type
_entity.pdbx_description
1 polymer ?
#
loop_
_entity_poly.entity_id
_entity_poly.type
_entity_poly.pdbx_seq_one_letter_code
_entity_poly.pdbx_strand_id
1 'polypeptide(L)'
;RHAIGRPVLRDAIVATEDRRFWRHFGVDPVGIAGAIRINLAEGRGPLEGHGGSTITQQVAKLLCLGNPYDPDSGMTEAEYEEDCRETTLARKIKEVPFALAMELKYSKEEILT
;
A
#
# COMPACT_ATOMS: atom_id res chain seq x y z
N ARG A 1 -12.72 -16.46 24.82
CA ARG A 1 -12.11 -16.11 23.51
C ARG A 1 -13.15 -15.29 22.77
N HIS A 2 -12.96 -13.97 22.64
CA HIS A 2 -13.91 -13.14 21.90
C HIS A 2 -13.66 -13.35 20.41
N ALA A 3 -14.59 -13.97 19.70
CA ALA A 3 -14.54 -14.03 18.24
C ALA A 3 -14.77 -12.62 17.71
N ILE A 4 -13.73 -12.00 17.13
CA ILE A 4 -13.88 -10.73 16.43
C ILE A 4 -14.61 -11.05 15.11
N GLY A 5 -15.83 -10.53 14.96
CA GLY A 5 -16.59 -10.70 13.72
C GLY A 5 -15.86 -10.04 12.54
N ARG A 6 -15.96 -10.64 11.35
CA ARG A 6 -15.35 -10.11 10.11
C ARG A 6 -15.57 -8.60 9.87
N PRO A 7 -16.76 -8.02 10.11
CA PRO A 7 -16.96 -6.58 9.96
C PRO A 7 -16.10 -5.75 10.90
N VAL A 8 -15.97 -6.17 12.16
CA VAL A 8 -15.16 -5.45 13.16
C VAL A 8 -13.68 -5.48 12.80
N LEU A 9 -13.19 -6.61 12.28
CA LEU A 9 -11.81 -6.72 11.82
C LEU A 9 -11.55 -5.81 10.61
N ARG A 10 -12.45 -5.80 9.63
CA ARG A 10 -12.37 -4.94 8.46
C ARG A 10 -12.30 -3.47 8.84
N ASP A 11 -13.19 -3.02 9.72
CA ASP A 11 -13.23 -1.63 10.17
C ASP A 11 -11.98 -1.26 10.99
N ALA A 12 -11.46 -2.21 11.78
CA ALA A 12 -10.20 -2.02 12.52
C ALA A 12 -9.03 -1.82 11.56
N ILE A 13 -8.89 -2.66 10.52
CA ILE A 13 -7.84 -2.53 9.50
C ILE A 13 -7.94 -1.19 8.78
N VAL A 14 -9.14 -0.79 8.34
CA VAL A 14 -9.34 0.53 7.72
C VAL A 14 -8.96 1.64 8.69
N ALA A 15 -9.35 1.56 9.96
CA ALA A 15 -9.04 2.60 10.93
C ALA A 15 -7.53 2.74 11.24
N THR A 16 -6.77 1.63 11.19
CA THR A 16 -5.33 1.62 11.51
C THR A 16 -4.44 1.88 10.29
N GLU A 17 -4.73 1.23 9.16
CA GLU A 17 -3.86 1.27 7.98
C GLU A 17 -4.21 2.42 7.03
N ASP A 18 -5.50 2.76 6.91
CA ASP A 18 -5.97 3.72 5.90
C ASP A 18 -7.31 4.35 6.30
N ARG A 19 -7.25 5.25 7.29
CA ARG A 19 -8.44 5.86 7.92
C ARG A 19 -9.37 6.57 6.91
N ARG A 20 -8.88 6.92 5.72
CA ARG A 20 -9.65 7.58 4.66
C ARG A 20 -9.84 6.72 3.43
N PHE A 21 -9.67 5.40 3.55
CA PHE A 21 -9.85 4.42 2.48
C PHE A 21 -11.05 4.73 1.58
N TRP A 22 -12.20 5.03 2.18
CA TRP A 22 -13.47 5.31 1.50
C TRP A 22 -13.54 6.67 0.76
N ARG A 23 -12.54 7.55 0.90
CA ARG A 23 -12.60 8.95 0.44
C ARG A 23 -11.59 9.29 -0.64
N HIS A 24 -10.51 8.53 -0.75
CA HIS A 24 -9.47 8.77 -1.75
C HIS A 24 -9.58 7.77 -2.91
N PHE A 25 -8.82 8.00 -3.97
CA PHE A 25 -8.79 7.15 -5.14
C PHE A 25 -7.36 6.63 -5.32
N GLY A 26 -7.02 5.52 -4.66
CA GLY A 26 -5.70 4.87 -4.74
C GLY A 26 -4.58 5.54 -3.95
N VAL A 27 -4.54 6.87 -3.84
CA VAL A 27 -3.52 7.62 -3.08
C VAL A 27 -4.21 8.62 -2.16
N ASP A 28 -3.69 8.80 -0.94
CA ASP A 28 -4.20 9.77 0.04
C ASP A 28 -3.20 10.93 0.28
N PRO A 29 -3.26 12.03 -0.49
CA PRO A 29 -2.36 13.17 -0.32
C PRO A 29 -2.42 13.80 1.07
N VAL A 30 -3.61 13.84 1.68
CA VAL A 30 -3.77 14.41 3.02
C VAL A 30 -3.15 13.46 4.07
N GLY A 31 -3.06 12.17 3.77
CA GLY A 31 -2.59 11.13 4.69
C GLY A 31 -1.08 11.13 4.72
N ILE A 32 -0.51 11.21 3.51
CA ILE A 32 0.91 11.47 3.28
C ILE A 32 1.34 12.76 3.97
N ALA A 33 0.63 13.87 3.77
CA ALA A 33 0.96 15.14 4.42
C ALA A 33 0.87 15.05 5.95
N GLY A 34 -0.13 14.34 6.48
CA GLY A 34 -0.28 14.08 7.92
C GLY A 34 0.89 13.28 8.49
N ALA A 35 1.29 12.19 7.82
CA ALA A 35 2.41 11.35 8.19
C ALA A 35 3.72 12.13 8.19
N ILE A 36 4.00 12.90 7.13
CA ILE A 36 5.17 13.77 7.03
C ILE A 36 5.22 14.76 8.20
N ARG A 37 4.09 15.41 8.51
CA ARG A 37 4.01 16.38 9.60
C ARG A 37 4.32 15.74 10.96
N ILE A 38 3.82 14.53 11.22
CA ILE A 38 4.06 13.82 12.48
C ILE A 38 5.53 13.38 12.57
N ASN A 39 6.08 12.79 11.51
CA ASN A 39 7.48 12.35 11.48
C ASN A 39 8.44 13.52 11.77
N LEU A 40 8.23 14.67 11.12
CA LEU A 40 9.01 15.88 11.36
C LEU A 40 8.84 16.41 12.79
N ALA A 41 7.62 16.38 13.34
CA ALA A 41 7.36 16.78 14.72
C ALA A 41 8.01 15.86 15.76
N GLU A 42 8.25 14.60 15.41
CA GLU A 42 8.98 13.61 16.21
C GLU A 42 10.51 13.65 15.98
N GLY A 43 11.01 14.59 15.17
CA GLY A 43 12.43 14.75 14.88
C GLY A 43 13.01 13.71 13.90
N ARG A 44 12.14 13.02 13.15
CA ARG A 44 12.52 12.02 12.13
C ARG A 44 12.53 12.65 10.72
N GLY A 45 13.10 11.96 9.75
CA GLY A 45 12.95 12.31 8.34
C GLY A 45 11.47 12.27 7.89
N PRO A 46 11.08 13.04 6.85
CA PRO A 46 9.68 13.16 6.42
C PRO A 46 9.04 11.82 6.01
N LEU A 47 9.86 10.84 5.62
CA LEU A 47 9.45 9.52 5.18
C LEU A 47 9.82 8.41 6.19
N GLU A 48 10.21 8.78 7.40
CA GLU A 48 10.69 7.86 8.44
C GLU A 48 9.69 7.78 9.60
N GLY A 49 9.08 6.61 9.80
CA GLY A 49 8.13 6.37 10.90
C GLY A 49 6.70 6.15 10.40
N HIS A 50 5.81 7.09 10.68
CA HIS A 50 4.39 6.99 10.35
C HIS A 50 4.20 6.81 8.84
N GLY A 51 3.42 5.80 8.47
CA GLY A 51 3.12 5.47 7.08
C GLY A 51 1.98 6.32 6.52
N GLY A 52 2.11 6.71 5.25
CA GLY A 52 1.06 7.37 4.47
C GLY A 52 0.60 6.55 3.25
N SER A 53 0.93 5.26 3.20
CA SER A 53 0.49 4.37 2.11
C SER A 53 -0.97 3.99 2.29
N THR A 54 -1.72 3.90 1.19
CA THR A 54 -3.11 3.42 1.22
C THR A 54 -3.18 1.90 1.18
N ILE A 55 -4.32 1.31 1.56
CA ILE A 55 -4.56 -0.14 1.39
C ILE A 55 -4.43 -0.53 -0.09
N THR A 56 -4.95 0.31 -1.01
CA THR A 56 -4.85 0.07 -2.45
C THR A 56 -3.39 0.02 -2.93
N GLN A 57 -2.51 0.89 -2.43
CA GLN A 57 -1.07 0.83 -2.74
C GLN A 57 -0.43 -0.47 -2.23
N GLN A 58 -0.80 -0.90 -1.02
CA GLN A 58 -0.32 -2.16 -0.46
C GLN A 58 -0.72 -3.36 -1.31
N VAL A 59 -1.97 -3.39 -1.78
CA VAL A 59 -2.45 -4.44 -2.71
C VAL A 59 -1.72 -4.36 -4.06
N ALA A 60 -1.51 -3.15 -4.60
CA ALA A 60 -0.81 -2.97 -5.88
C ALA A 60 0.64 -3.50 -5.83
N LYS A 61 1.31 -3.34 -4.68
CA LYS A 61 2.66 -3.86 -4.45
C LYS A 61 2.72 -5.40 -4.53
N LEU A 62 1.67 -6.10 -4.11
CA LEU A 62 1.61 -7.57 -4.15
C LEU A 62 1.58 -8.12 -5.58
N LEU A 63 1.16 -7.32 -6.57
CA LEU A 63 1.11 -7.70 -7.98
C LEU A 63 2.47 -7.52 -8.70
N CYS A 64 3.56 -7.34 -7.94
CA CYS A 64 4.90 -7.05 -8.45
C CYS A 64 4.91 -5.94 -9.51
N LEU A 65 4.01 -4.95 -9.37
CA LEU A 65 3.82 -3.84 -10.31
C LEU A 65 3.67 -4.32 -11.77
N GLY A 66 2.95 -5.43 -11.96
CA GLY A 66 2.66 -5.99 -13.28
C GLY A 66 3.87 -6.58 -14.00
N ASN A 67 5.01 -6.80 -13.32
CA ASN A 67 6.17 -7.46 -13.89
C ASN A 67 6.08 -8.96 -13.59
N PRO A 68 5.66 -9.84 -14.51
CA PRO A 68 5.65 -11.28 -14.27
C PRO A 68 7.09 -11.83 -14.20
N TYR A 69 7.26 -12.95 -13.50
CA TYR A 69 8.55 -13.66 -13.52
C TYR A 69 8.88 -14.11 -14.95
N ASP A 70 10.09 -13.81 -15.40
CA ASP A 70 10.66 -14.24 -16.68
C ASP A 70 11.89 -15.13 -16.41
N PRO A 71 11.84 -16.44 -16.75
CA PRO A 71 12.96 -17.36 -16.53
C PRO A 71 14.18 -17.03 -17.40
N ASP A 72 14.03 -16.26 -18.49
CA ASP A 72 15.12 -15.86 -19.38
C ASP A 72 15.77 -14.51 -18.97
N SER A 73 15.23 -13.85 -17.93
CA SER A 73 15.74 -12.56 -17.42
C SER A 73 17.15 -12.65 -16.79
N GLY A 74 17.63 -13.87 -16.52
CA GLY A 74 18.86 -14.12 -15.79
C GLY A 74 18.72 -14.02 -14.26
N MET A 75 17.51 -13.77 -13.74
CA MET A 75 17.20 -13.79 -12.31
C MET A 75 16.64 -15.15 -11.89
N THR A 76 17.01 -15.61 -10.70
CA THR A 76 16.29 -16.69 -10.03
C THR A 76 14.91 -16.20 -9.56
N GLU A 77 13.97 -17.13 -9.39
CA GLU A 77 12.63 -16.80 -8.85
C GLU A 77 12.71 -16.12 -7.48
N ALA A 78 13.65 -16.54 -6.63
CA ALA A 78 13.87 -15.94 -5.32
C ALA A 78 14.34 -14.47 -5.40
N GLU A 79 15.27 -14.15 -6.31
CA GLU A 79 15.73 -12.77 -6.52
C GLU A 79 14.62 -11.87 -7.08
N TYR A 80 13.79 -12.41 -7.97
CA TYR A 80 12.62 -11.71 -8.49
C TYR A 80 11.61 -11.40 -7.37
N GLU A 81 11.34 -12.37 -6.49
CA GLU A 81 10.45 -12.17 -5.34
C GLU A 81 11.02 -11.14 -4.34
N GLU A 82 12.34 -11.15 -4.13
CA GLU A 82 13.01 -10.17 -3.26
C GLU A 82 12.89 -8.74 -3.82
N ASP A 83 13.18 -8.55 -5.11
CA ASP A 83 12.96 -7.26 -5.78
C ASP A 83 11.48 -6.84 -5.69
N CYS A 84 10.56 -7.77 -5.93
CA CYS A 84 9.13 -7.51 -5.86
C CYS A 84 8.70 -6.95 -4.49
N ARG A 85 9.28 -7.48 -3.41
CA ARG A 85 8.97 -7.12 -2.02
C ARG A 85 9.74 -5.92 -1.50
N GLU A 86 10.73 -5.44 -2.23
CA GLU A 86 11.57 -4.31 -1.84
C GLU A 86 10.70 -3.05 -1.54
N THR A 87 11.06 -2.32 -0.48
CA THR A 87 10.33 -1.13 -0.01
C THR A 87 11.19 0.11 -0.16
N THR A 88 11.44 0.51 -1.41
CA THR A 88 12.16 1.74 -1.74
C THR A 88 11.20 2.86 -2.13
N LEU A 89 11.65 4.11 -1.96
CA LEU A 89 10.87 5.29 -2.37
C LEU A 89 10.57 5.28 -3.87
N ALA A 90 11.52 4.83 -4.70
CA ALA A 90 11.33 4.70 -6.13
C ALA A 90 10.20 3.72 -6.48
N ARG A 91 10.17 2.54 -5.82
CA ARG A 91 9.07 1.58 -5.99
C ARG A 91 7.74 2.13 -5.50
N LYS A 92 7.74 2.87 -4.38
CA LYS A 92 6.52 3.52 -3.87
C LYS A 92 5.90 4.51 -4.85
N ILE A 93 6.72 5.26 -5.60
CA ILE A 93 6.24 6.14 -6.67
C ILE A 93 5.64 5.31 -7.81
N LYS A 94 6.25 4.17 -8.16
CA LYS A 94 5.73 3.26 -9.18
C LYS A 94 4.38 2.64 -8.80
N GLU A 95 4.03 2.53 -7.52
CA GLU A 95 2.72 2.00 -7.07
C GLU A 95 1.54 2.89 -7.50
N VAL A 96 1.75 4.20 -7.67
CA VAL A 96 0.66 5.17 -7.95
C VAL A 96 -0.19 4.79 -9.16
N PRO A 97 0.36 4.59 -10.38
CA PRO A 97 -0.45 4.20 -11.53
C PRO A 97 -1.20 2.87 -11.34
N PHE A 98 -0.61 1.90 -10.64
CA PHE A 98 -1.25 0.62 -10.37
C PHE A 98 -2.39 0.76 -9.35
N ALA A 99 -2.19 1.52 -8.28
CA ALA A 99 -3.23 1.81 -7.30
C ALA A 99 -4.42 2.53 -7.95
N LEU A 100 -4.16 3.52 -8.82
CA LEU A 100 -5.19 4.20 -9.58
C LEU A 100 -5.92 3.24 -10.54
N ALA A 101 -5.18 2.38 -11.25
CA ALA A 101 -5.76 1.39 -12.15
C ALA A 101 -6.65 0.37 -11.41
N MET A 102 -6.25 -0.05 -10.21
CA MET A 102 -7.09 -0.93 -9.39
C MET A 102 -8.37 -0.24 -8.95
N GLU A 103 -8.35 1.03 -8.59
CA GLU A 103 -9.54 1.79 -8.17
C GLU A 103 -10.47 2.11 -9.35
N LEU A 104 -9.95 2.09 -10.58
CA LEU A 104 -10.77 2.14 -11.79
C LEU A 104 -11.45 0.79 -12.08
N LYS A 105 -10.78 -0.32 -11.75
CA LYS A 105 -11.23 -1.66 -12.13
C LYS A 105 -12.09 -2.34 -11.06
N TYR A 106 -11.81 -2.09 -9.79
CA TYR A 106 -12.40 -2.75 -8.64
C TYR A 106 -13.07 -1.73 -7.74
N SER A 107 -14.20 -2.11 -7.14
CA SER A 107 -14.83 -1.36 -6.07
C SER A 107 -13.96 -1.35 -4.80
N LYS A 108 -14.21 -0.38 -3.92
CA LYS A 108 -13.53 -0.29 -2.62
C LYS A 108 -13.75 -1.54 -1.77
N GLU A 109 -14.92 -2.14 -1.85
CA GLU A 109 -15.26 -3.38 -1.17
C GLU A 109 -14.44 -4.56 -1.70
N GLU A 110 -14.27 -4.67 -3.03
CA GLU A 110 -13.45 -5.71 -3.64
C GLU A 110 -11.96 -5.55 -3.32
N ILE A 111 -11.45 -4.32 -3.28
CA ILE A 111 -10.05 -4.05 -2.89
C ILE A 111 -9.78 -4.44 -1.43
N LEU A 112 -10.78 -4.40 -0.56
CA LEU A 112 -10.66 -4.64 0.88
C LEU A 112 -11.01 -6.07 1.31
N THR A 113 -11.32 -6.97 0.37
CA THR A 113 -11.73 -8.36 0.65
C THR A 113 -10.56 -9.32 0.54
#